data_AF-A0A431VEJ2-F1
#
_entry.id   AF-A0A431VEJ2-F1
#
_cell.length_a   1.000
_cell.length_b   1.000
_cell.length_c   1.000
_cell.angle_alpha   90.00
_cell.angle_beta   90.00
_cell.angle_gamma   90.00
#
_symmetry.space_group_name_H-M   'P 1'
#
loop_
_entity.id
_entity.type
_entity.pdbx_description
1 polymer ?
#
loop_
_entity_poly.entity_id
_entity_poly.type
_entity_poly.pdbx_seq_one_letter_code
_entity_poly.pdbx_strand_id
1 'polypeptide(L)'
;MQSSFPTRPEPFRRSPNRSSRRGVLRLTAVALAVLALAFPVLSTPAVAQDKTIRLTSLDWPPFSGDTLKDKGAAVAVVRAAFAAVGYSVDVAFYPWNRAVAQVKDGGEFQGYFPEYAGAEVERDFTLSVPLGSSPLGFAERTAAPVSWTNLSDLKGKKIGVVDGYVNTEDLDGRIAKGALHADKANSDLTNLKKLLAERIDLAVVDRAVMKDLIRSTPQLAESADKLRFNPTILEDKTLHIAFRKDANGQALAKLFAEGMAKIDAKAILARALGE
;
A
#
# COMPACT_ATOMS: atom_id res chain seq x y z
N MET A 1 -62.00 -115.58 62.62
CA MET A 1 -60.85 -115.80 63.52
C MET A 1 -59.88 -114.66 63.32
N GLN A 2 -59.60 -113.90 64.40
CA GLN A 2 -58.37 -113.15 64.76
C GLN A 2 -57.57 -112.43 63.65
N SER A 3 -57.04 -111.21 63.78
CA SER A 3 -56.91 -110.23 64.87
C SER A 3 -56.19 -108.98 64.30
N SER A 4 -56.24 -107.87 65.05
CA SER A 4 -55.21 -106.82 65.13
C SER A 4 -55.16 -105.65 64.11
N PHE A 5 -55.54 -104.47 64.61
CA PHE A 5 -55.13 -103.09 64.29
C PHE A 5 -53.59 -102.86 64.41
N PRO A 6 -52.98 -101.65 64.16
CA PRO A 6 -53.49 -100.34 63.69
C PRO A 6 -52.56 -99.55 62.71
N THR A 7 -52.93 -98.27 62.47
CA THR A 7 -52.11 -97.04 62.23
C THR A 7 -51.95 -96.44 60.80
N ARG A 8 -52.41 -95.18 60.71
CA ARG A 8 -52.27 -94.05 59.74
C ARG A 8 -50.80 -93.71 59.34
N PRO A 9 -50.49 -92.68 58.48
CA PRO A 9 -51.33 -91.76 57.66
C PRO A 9 -50.85 -91.57 56.18
N GLU A 10 -51.57 -90.68 55.46
CA GLU A 10 -51.38 -90.17 54.08
C GLU A 10 -49.96 -89.90 53.54
N PRO A 11 -49.84 -89.91 52.20
CA PRO A 11 -49.26 -88.76 51.48
C PRO A 11 -50.07 -88.44 50.19
N PHE A 12 -50.11 -87.23 49.60
CA PHE A 12 -49.00 -86.54 48.94
C PHE A 12 -49.43 -85.11 48.57
N ARG A 13 -48.63 -84.12 48.98
CA ARG A 13 -48.81 -82.71 48.68
C ARG A 13 -48.02 -82.30 47.42
N ARG A 14 -48.53 -81.25 46.78
CA ARG A 14 -48.14 -80.66 45.49
C ARG A 14 -46.64 -80.32 45.33
N SER A 15 -46.27 -80.34 44.05
CA SER A 15 -45.02 -80.05 43.38
C SER A 15 -44.20 -78.82 43.82
N PRO A 16 -42.89 -78.82 43.46
CA PRO A 16 -41.83 -77.95 43.94
C PRO A 16 -41.83 -76.58 43.21
N ASN A 17 -41.01 -75.57 43.50
CA ASN A 17 -40.09 -75.21 44.59
C ASN A 17 -39.19 -74.13 43.97
N ARG A 18 -38.91 -73.07 44.75
CA ARG A 18 -37.70 -72.19 44.68
C ARG A 18 -37.47 -71.39 43.38
N SER A 19 -36.94 -70.18 43.41
CA SER A 19 -36.32 -69.35 44.44
C SER A 19 -36.16 -67.95 43.82
N SER A 20 -36.53 -66.87 44.51
CA SER A 20 -35.60 -65.93 45.17
C SER A 20 -34.65 -65.22 44.17
N ARG A 21 -34.55 -63.89 44.06
CA ARG A 21 -34.41 -62.84 45.08
C ARG A 21 -34.29 -61.48 44.34
N ARG A 22 -34.73 -60.40 45.01
CA ARG A 22 -34.15 -59.03 45.04
C ARG A 22 -33.92 -58.35 43.67
N GLY A 23 -34.57 -57.25 43.31
CA GLY A 23 -34.66 -55.98 44.03
C GLY A 23 -34.17 -54.85 43.11
N VAL A 24 -34.57 -53.62 43.42
CA VAL A 24 -34.01 -52.34 42.95
C VAL A 24 -34.50 -51.81 41.58
N LEU A 25 -35.32 -50.74 41.70
CA LEU A 25 -35.35 -49.49 40.92
C LEU A 25 -34.94 -49.51 39.43
N ARG A 26 -35.83 -48.99 38.57
CA ARG A 26 -35.66 -47.69 37.89
C ARG A 26 -36.82 -47.37 36.96
N LEU A 27 -37.33 -46.13 37.10
CA LEU A 27 -38.21 -45.46 36.14
C LEU A 27 -37.55 -45.40 34.75
N THR A 28 -38.34 -45.52 33.69
CA THR A 28 -38.15 -45.01 32.30
C THR A 28 -39.35 -45.53 31.49
N ALA A 29 -40.02 -44.82 30.59
CA ALA A 29 -39.70 -43.60 29.90
C ALA A 29 -41.02 -42.91 29.48
N VAL A 30 -41.15 -41.62 29.78
CA VAL A 30 -42.03 -40.69 29.05
C VAL A 30 -41.16 -39.50 28.67
N ALA A 31 -41.34 -39.03 27.44
CA ALA A 31 -40.76 -37.82 26.84
C ALA A 31 -39.31 -37.91 26.34
N LEU A 32 -39.17 -38.17 25.03
CA LEU A 32 -38.07 -37.67 24.20
C LEU A 32 -38.56 -37.44 22.77
N ALA A 33 -39.51 -36.50 22.64
CA ALA A 33 -39.74 -35.75 21.40
C ALA A 33 -39.04 -34.40 21.56
N VAL A 34 -37.71 -34.42 21.65
CA VAL A 34 -36.88 -33.20 21.65
C VAL A 34 -36.41 -32.97 20.22
N LEU A 35 -37.20 -32.18 19.49
CA LEU A 35 -36.72 -31.05 18.71
C LEU A 35 -35.45 -31.29 17.85
N ALA A 36 -35.51 -32.22 16.90
CA ALA A 36 -34.63 -32.22 15.74
C ALA A 36 -35.14 -31.20 14.69
N LEU A 37 -35.30 -29.93 15.08
CA LEU A 37 -35.28 -28.84 14.11
C LEU A 37 -33.80 -28.65 13.75
N ALA A 38 -33.37 -29.36 12.72
CA ALA A 38 -32.15 -29.06 12.00
C ALA A 38 -32.23 -27.61 11.54
N PHE A 39 -31.64 -26.70 12.31
CA PHE A 39 -31.29 -25.37 11.85
C PHE A 39 -30.37 -25.59 10.66
N PRO A 40 -30.78 -25.30 9.40
CA PRO A 40 -29.80 -25.19 8.35
C PRO A 40 -28.98 -23.98 8.78
N VAL A 41 -27.73 -24.21 9.18
CA VAL A 41 -26.74 -23.15 9.25
C VAL A 41 -26.67 -22.61 7.83
N LEU A 42 -27.39 -21.52 7.57
CA LEU A 42 -27.20 -20.73 6.38
C LEU A 42 -25.78 -20.19 6.48
N SER A 43 -24.84 -20.96 5.94
CA SER A 43 -23.52 -20.48 5.59
C SER A 43 -23.74 -19.40 4.55
N THR A 44 -23.90 -18.15 5.00
CA THR A 44 -23.84 -17.01 4.11
C THR A 44 -22.48 -17.11 3.42
N PRO A 45 -22.42 -17.13 2.08
CA PRO A 45 -21.14 -17.06 1.41
C PRO A 45 -20.52 -15.76 1.86
N ALA A 46 -19.41 -15.85 2.61
CA ALA A 46 -18.60 -14.69 2.91
C ALA A 46 -18.19 -14.13 1.55
N VAL A 47 -18.77 -13.00 1.17
CA VAL A 47 -18.31 -12.24 0.01
C VAL A 47 -16.86 -11.94 0.33
N ALA A 48 -15.94 -12.64 -0.34
CA ALA A 48 -14.53 -12.38 -0.21
C ALA A 48 -14.32 -10.96 -0.70
N GLN A 49 -14.19 -10.02 0.24
CA GLN A 49 -13.92 -8.63 -0.08
C GLN A 49 -12.62 -8.63 -0.88
N ASP A 50 -12.66 -8.11 -2.11
CA ASP A 50 -11.46 -7.97 -2.94
C ASP A 50 -10.46 -7.11 -2.17
N LYS A 51 -9.41 -7.75 -1.65
CA LYS A 51 -8.36 -7.09 -0.85
C LYS A 51 -7.25 -6.56 -1.74
N THR A 52 -7.56 -6.23 -3.00
CA THR A 52 -6.63 -5.67 -3.96
C THR A 52 -6.82 -4.17 -4.05
N ILE A 53 -5.78 -3.42 -3.72
CA ILE A 53 -5.74 -1.97 -3.90
C ILE A 53 -5.06 -1.71 -5.23
N ARG A 54 -5.75 -1.00 -6.13
CA ARG A 54 -5.26 -0.58 -7.43
C ARG A 54 -4.80 0.86 -7.36
N LEU A 55 -3.52 1.05 -7.58
CA LEU A 55 -2.89 2.35 -7.59
C LEU A 55 -2.35 2.66 -8.99
N THR A 56 -2.24 3.94 -9.30
CA THR A 56 -1.46 4.39 -10.45
C THR A 56 -0.12 4.95 -10.01
N SER A 57 0.85 4.91 -10.90
CA SER A 57 2.17 5.48 -10.70
C SER A 57 2.75 5.94 -12.04
N LEU A 58 3.99 6.41 -12.01
CA LEU A 58 4.75 6.88 -13.14
C LEU A 58 6.11 6.17 -13.20
N ASP A 59 6.78 6.30 -14.34
CA ASP A 59 8.18 5.90 -14.46
C ASP A 59 9.09 7.00 -13.86
N TRP A 60 9.57 6.77 -12.66
CA TRP A 60 10.37 7.68 -11.84
C TRP A 60 11.41 6.88 -11.05
N PRO A 61 12.39 6.28 -11.76
CA PRO A 61 13.40 5.46 -11.14
C PRO A 61 14.26 6.31 -10.21
N PRO A 62 14.68 5.77 -9.05
CA PRO A 62 14.57 4.36 -8.63
C PRO A 62 13.29 4.03 -7.83
N PHE A 63 12.38 4.99 -7.64
CA PHE A 63 11.23 4.85 -6.74
C PHE A 63 10.09 4.05 -7.35
N SER A 64 9.78 4.27 -8.62
CA SER A 64 8.68 3.61 -9.31
C SER A 64 8.99 3.43 -10.79
N GLY A 65 8.56 2.31 -11.37
CA GLY A 65 8.69 2.07 -12.81
C GLY A 65 8.39 0.63 -13.17
N ASP A 66 7.72 0.39 -14.30
CA ASP A 66 7.25 -0.95 -14.67
C ASP A 66 8.39 -1.94 -14.93
N THR A 67 9.52 -1.43 -15.42
CA THR A 67 10.70 -2.22 -15.79
C THR A 67 11.69 -2.42 -14.64
N LEU A 68 11.47 -1.76 -13.50
CA LEU A 68 12.35 -1.85 -12.34
C LEU A 68 12.13 -3.16 -11.59
N LYS A 69 13.19 -3.64 -10.93
CA LYS A 69 13.07 -4.74 -9.98
C LYS A 69 12.03 -4.37 -8.91
N ASP A 70 11.10 -5.29 -8.65
CA ASP A 70 9.97 -5.11 -7.73
C ASP A 70 9.11 -3.86 -8.03
N LYS A 71 9.24 -3.31 -9.25
CA LYS A 71 8.65 -2.05 -9.74
C LYS A 71 9.14 -0.78 -9.03
N GLY A 72 10.25 -0.84 -8.29
CA GLY A 72 10.90 0.32 -7.65
C GLY A 72 10.73 0.40 -6.13
N ALA A 73 11.55 1.24 -5.50
CA ALA A 73 11.67 1.33 -4.04
C ALA A 73 10.38 1.77 -3.34
N ALA A 74 9.68 2.78 -3.87
CA ALA A 74 8.41 3.23 -3.30
C ALA A 74 7.33 2.14 -3.45
N VAL A 75 7.29 1.45 -4.60
CA VAL A 75 6.34 0.33 -4.81
C VAL A 75 6.58 -0.80 -3.82
N ALA A 76 7.84 -1.12 -3.52
CA ALA A 76 8.20 -2.12 -2.53
C ALA A 76 7.70 -1.77 -1.11
N VAL A 77 7.86 -0.51 -0.68
CA VAL A 77 7.32 -0.03 0.60
C VAL A 77 5.80 -0.13 0.62
N VAL A 78 5.15 0.36 -0.43
CA VAL A 78 3.68 0.38 -0.50
C VAL A 78 3.10 -1.02 -0.42
N ARG A 79 3.67 -1.97 -1.16
CA ARG A 79 3.29 -3.38 -1.09
C ARG A 79 3.52 -3.99 0.28
N ALA A 80 4.67 -3.72 0.91
CA ALA A 80 4.99 -4.26 2.23
C ALA A 80 4.01 -3.75 3.30
N ALA A 81 3.70 -2.45 3.28
CA ALA A 81 2.77 -1.85 4.24
C ALA A 81 1.37 -2.46 4.12
N PHE A 82 0.82 -2.54 2.91
CA PHE A 82 -0.49 -3.14 2.70
C PHE A 82 -0.53 -4.66 2.96
N ALA A 83 0.54 -5.38 2.62
CA ALA A 83 0.66 -6.79 2.96
C ALA A 83 0.61 -7.04 4.47
N ALA A 84 1.20 -6.15 5.29
CA ALA A 84 1.19 -6.25 6.74
C ALA A 84 -0.21 -6.06 7.38
N VAL A 85 -1.19 -5.58 6.61
CA VAL A 85 -2.61 -5.49 6.98
C VAL A 85 -3.51 -6.41 6.13
N GLY A 86 -2.91 -7.34 5.39
CA GLY A 86 -3.63 -8.38 4.65
C GLY A 86 -4.22 -7.94 3.32
N TYR A 87 -3.69 -6.88 2.70
CA TYR A 87 -4.05 -6.41 1.37
C TYR A 87 -2.93 -6.66 0.35
N SER A 88 -3.30 -6.81 -0.91
CA SER A 88 -2.39 -6.81 -2.04
C SER A 88 -2.48 -5.49 -2.80
N VAL A 89 -1.43 -5.14 -3.56
CA VAL A 89 -1.37 -3.89 -4.33
C VAL A 89 -1.01 -4.19 -5.77
N ASP A 90 -1.89 -3.76 -6.67
CA ASP A 90 -1.62 -3.69 -8.10
C ASP A 90 -1.30 -2.24 -8.49
N VAL A 91 -0.34 -2.08 -9.40
CA VAL A 91 0.19 -0.76 -9.79
C VAL A 91 0.26 -0.67 -11.31
N ALA A 92 -0.50 0.26 -11.87
CA ALA A 92 -0.46 0.62 -13.28
C ALA A 92 0.38 1.89 -13.51
N PHE A 93 1.19 1.91 -14.56
CA PHE A 93 2.11 3.01 -14.85
C PHE A 93 1.63 3.86 -16.02
N TYR A 94 1.67 5.18 -15.86
CA TYR A 94 1.27 6.15 -16.87
C TYR A 94 2.20 7.38 -16.86
N PRO A 95 2.21 8.20 -17.93
CA PRO A 95 2.70 9.57 -17.81
C PRO A 95 1.99 10.30 -16.66
N TRP A 96 2.72 11.12 -15.91
CA TRP A 96 2.28 11.65 -14.62
C TRP A 96 0.86 12.24 -14.62
N ASN A 97 0.59 13.21 -15.50
CA ASN A 97 -0.73 13.83 -15.61
C ASN A 97 -1.85 12.80 -15.83
N ARG A 98 -1.57 11.72 -16.57
CA ARG A 98 -2.53 10.64 -16.81
C ARG A 98 -2.70 9.76 -15.57
N ALA A 99 -1.63 9.48 -14.83
CA ALA A 99 -1.71 8.73 -13.57
C ALA A 99 -2.61 9.45 -12.55
N VAL A 100 -2.44 10.78 -12.40
CA VAL A 100 -3.28 11.62 -11.54
C VAL A 100 -4.74 11.64 -12.05
N ALA A 101 -4.95 11.81 -13.36
CA ALA A 101 -6.28 11.82 -13.95
C ALA A 101 -7.06 10.51 -13.74
N GLN A 102 -6.40 9.34 -13.79
CA GLN A 102 -7.05 8.05 -13.52
C GLN A 102 -7.71 7.98 -12.14
N VAL A 103 -7.21 8.75 -11.17
CA VAL A 103 -7.72 8.78 -9.80
C VAL A 103 -8.72 9.92 -9.62
N LYS A 104 -8.42 11.09 -10.22
CA LYS A 104 -9.26 12.29 -10.13
C LYS A 104 -10.61 12.12 -10.81
N ASP A 105 -10.65 11.52 -11.98
CA ASP A 105 -11.87 11.42 -12.80
C ASP A 105 -12.83 10.32 -12.32
N GLY A 106 -12.42 9.57 -11.29
CA GLY A 106 -13.15 8.41 -10.79
C GLY A 106 -12.93 7.16 -11.63
N GLY A 107 -13.02 5.99 -11.00
CA GLY A 107 -12.76 4.72 -11.67
C GLY A 107 -12.20 3.68 -10.71
N GLU A 108 -11.50 2.70 -11.28
CA GLU A 108 -11.00 1.53 -10.55
C GLU A 108 -9.80 1.80 -9.65
N PHE A 109 -9.07 2.90 -9.84
CA PHE A 109 -7.85 3.23 -9.10
C PHE A 109 -8.14 4.08 -7.86
N GLN A 110 -7.77 3.61 -6.67
CA GLN A 110 -8.09 4.29 -5.41
C GLN A 110 -7.10 5.41 -5.03
N GLY A 111 -5.92 5.45 -5.65
CA GLY A 111 -4.89 6.45 -5.37
C GLY A 111 -3.72 6.38 -6.35
N TYR A 112 -2.81 7.36 -6.26
CA TYR A 112 -1.58 7.40 -7.04
C TYR A 112 -0.37 7.75 -6.16
N PHE A 113 0.83 7.38 -6.61
CA PHE A 113 2.08 7.59 -5.87
C PHE A 113 3.33 7.40 -6.76
N PRO A 114 4.54 7.77 -6.32
CA PRO A 114 4.80 8.67 -5.18
C PRO A 114 4.38 10.11 -5.51
N GLU A 115 3.79 10.79 -4.53
CA GLU A 115 3.41 12.20 -4.63
C GLU A 115 4.09 12.99 -3.50
N TYR A 116 4.53 14.20 -3.81
CA TYR A 116 5.04 15.13 -2.81
C TYR A 116 3.89 15.76 -2.02
N ALA A 117 4.09 15.94 -0.71
CA ALA A 117 3.12 16.71 0.07
C ALA A 117 3.06 18.17 -0.40
N GLY A 118 1.84 18.70 -0.49
CA GLY A 118 1.57 20.07 -0.90
C GLY A 118 0.09 20.43 -0.73
N ALA A 119 -0.18 21.68 -0.37
CA ALA A 119 -1.54 22.16 -0.09
C ALA A 119 -2.49 21.98 -1.29
N GLU A 120 -1.97 22.11 -2.51
CA GLU A 120 -2.74 21.88 -3.74
C GLU A 120 -3.14 20.42 -3.96
N VAL A 121 -2.30 19.46 -3.52
CA VAL A 121 -2.62 18.04 -3.55
C VAL A 121 -3.68 17.72 -2.51
N GLU A 122 -3.50 18.20 -1.28
CA GLU A 122 -4.43 17.99 -0.17
C GLU A 122 -5.81 18.61 -0.40
N ARG A 123 -5.91 19.61 -1.29
CA ARG A 123 -7.21 20.15 -1.72
C ARG A 123 -8.05 19.09 -2.41
N ASP A 124 -7.45 18.29 -3.29
CA ASP A 124 -8.15 17.36 -4.17
C ASP A 124 -8.06 15.89 -3.69
N PHE A 125 -7.09 15.56 -2.82
CA PHE A 125 -6.77 14.19 -2.39
C PHE A 125 -6.61 14.06 -0.87
N THR A 126 -6.63 12.81 -0.37
CA THR A 126 -6.23 12.45 0.99
C THR A 126 -4.83 11.84 0.96
N LEU A 127 -3.85 12.53 1.54
CA LEU A 127 -2.49 12.00 1.62
C LEU A 127 -2.36 10.92 2.70
N SER A 128 -1.58 9.89 2.40
CA SER A 128 -1.15 8.89 3.38
C SER A 128 -0.14 9.48 4.38
N VAL A 129 0.25 8.71 5.40
CA VAL A 129 1.53 8.97 6.09
C VAL A 129 2.70 8.84 5.09
N PRO A 130 3.86 9.50 5.32
CA PRO A 130 5.01 9.39 4.42
C PRO A 130 5.48 7.93 4.26
N LEU A 131 5.77 7.52 3.02
CA LEU A 131 6.44 6.25 2.72
C LEU A 131 7.98 6.39 2.73
N GLY A 132 8.49 7.62 2.64
CA GLY A 132 9.91 7.99 2.63
C GLY A 132 10.08 9.50 2.44
N SER A 133 11.32 9.96 2.33
CA SER A 133 11.66 11.32 1.89
C SER A 133 12.82 11.30 0.90
N SER A 134 12.96 12.36 0.12
CA SER A 134 14.08 12.53 -0.79
C SER A 134 14.37 14.01 -1.08
N PRO A 135 15.67 14.40 -1.23
CA PRO A 135 16.04 15.77 -1.53
C PRO A 135 15.58 16.20 -2.94
N LEU A 136 14.75 17.23 -2.98
CA LEU A 136 14.40 17.96 -4.20
C LEU A 136 15.33 19.16 -4.37
N GLY A 137 15.82 19.39 -5.57
CA GLY A 137 16.69 20.52 -5.86
C GLY A 137 16.82 20.75 -7.35
N PHE A 138 17.99 21.23 -7.76
CA PHE A 138 18.26 21.50 -9.16
C PHE A 138 19.38 20.62 -9.71
N ALA A 139 19.18 20.06 -10.90
CA ALA A 139 20.27 19.68 -11.78
C ALA A 139 20.78 20.92 -12.53
N GLU A 140 22.09 20.95 -12.76
CA GLU A 140 22.75 21.99 -13.52
C GLU A 140 23.93 21.41 -14.32
N ARG A 141 24.48 22.21 -15.23
CA ARG A 141 25.71 21.83 -15.95
C ARG A 141 26.94 22.12 -15.11
N THR A 142 27.87 21.17 -15.05
CA THR A 142 29.16 21.33 -14.33
C THR A 142 29.97 22.53 -14.84
N ALA A 143 29.91 22.80 -16.14
CA ALA A 143 30.64 23.91 -16.77
C ALA A 143 30.01 25.29 -16.54
N ALA A 144 28.76 25.36 -16.07
CA ALA A 144 28.02 26.60 -15.88
C ALA A 144 27.21 26.55 -14.57
N PRO A 145 27.90 26.49 -13.41
CA PRO A 145 27.22 26.35 -12.12
C PRO A 145 26.42 27.60 -11.76
N VAL A 146 25.26 27.41 -11.13
CA VAL A 146 24.41 28.52 -10.67
C VAL A 146 24.47 28.61 -9.15
N SER A 147 25.06 29.70 -8.65
CA SER A 147 25.04 30.01 -7.22
C SER A 147 23.77 30.78 -6.86
N TRP A 148 23.08 30.35 -5.81
CA TRP A 148 21.89 31.01 -5.29
C TRP A 148 21.76 30.72 -3.79
N THR A 149 21.20 31.69 -3.07
CA THR A 149 20.87 31.56 -1.63
C THR A 149 19.36 31.63 -1.43
N ASN A 150 18.66 32.37 -2.31
CA ASN A 150 17.20 32.46 -2.31
C ASN A 150 16.68 32.44 -3.75
N LEU A 151 15.41 32.07 -3.93
CA LEU A 151 14.83 31.90 -5.27
C LEU A 151 14.79 33.19 -6.11
N SER A 152 14.92 34.37 -5.50
CA SER A 152 14.95 35.64 -6.26
C SER A 152 16.27 35.79 -7.04
N ASP A 153 17.34 35.14 -6.61
CA ASP A 153 18.65 35.12 -7.30
C ASP A 153 18.55 34.40 -8.66
N LEU A 154 17.52 33.57 -8.85
CA LEU A 154 17.26 32.82 -10.08
C LEU A 154 16.54 33.64 -11.15
N LYS A 155 16.27 34.93 -10.91
CA LYS A 155 15.61 35.79 -11.89
C LYS A 155 16.42 35.84 -13.19
N GLY A 156 15.73 35.60 -14.31
CA GLY A 156 16.35 35.55 -15.64
C GLY A 156 16.96 34.20 -16.01
N LYS A 157 16.99 33.22 -15.10
CA LYS A 157 17.31 31.83 -15.43
C LYS A 157 16.11 31.13 -16.06
N LYS A 158 16.39 30.21 -16.98
CA LYS A 158 15.40 29.28 -17.54
C LYS A 158 15.40 28.02 -16.69
N ILE A 159 14.29 27.76 -16.00
CA ILE A 159 14.16 26.65 -15.06
C ILE A 159 13.28 25.57 -15.69
N GLY A 160 13.85 24.41 -15.97
CA GLY A 160 13.10 23.23 -16.40
C GLY A 160 12.25 22.69 -15.26
N VAL A 161 10.96 22.47 -15.52
CA VAL A 161 10.03 21.78 -14.61
C VAL A 161 9.28 20.69 -15.35
N VAL A 162 8.81 19.66 -14.66
CA VAL A 162 7.92 18.67 -15.26
C VAL A 162 6.48 19.19 -15.17
N ASP A 163 5.76 19.12 -16.29
CA ASP A 163 4.37 19.55 -16.33
C ASP A 163 3.50 18.70 -15.40
N GLY A 164 2.75 19.38 -14.53
CA GLY A 164 1.88 18.77 -13.52
C GLY A 164 2.56 18.32 -12.23
N TYR A 165 3.89 18.47 -12.08
CA TYR A 165 4.54 18.23 -10.79
C TYR A 165 4.28 19.38 -9.84
N VAL A 166 4.02 19.02 -8.58
CA VAL A 166 4.18 19.91 -7.43
C VAL A 166 5.64 19.88 -7.01
N ASN A 167 6.26 21.05 -6.77
CA ASN A 167 7.64 21.14 -6.31
C ASN A 167 7.67 21.68 -4.87
N THR A 168 7.85 22.99 -4.72
CA THR A 168 7.78 23.70 -3.45
C THR A 168 6.87 24.92 -3.58
N GLU A 169 6.17 25.25 -2.50
CA GLU A 169 5.20 26.35 -2.50
C GLU A 169 5.82 27.68 -2.94
N ASP A 170 7.05 27.99 -2.50
CA ASP A 170 7.74 29.23 -2.89
C ASP A 170 8.16 29.22 -4.37
N LEU A 171 8.69 28.11 -4.89
CA LEU A 171 9.10 28.02 -6.30
C LEU A 171 7.90 28.09 -7.23
N ASP A 172 6.90 27.26 -6.99
CA ASP A 172 5.71 27.17 -7.82
C ASP A 172 4.90 28.47 -7.75
N GLY A 173 4.81 29.08 -6.56
CA GLY A 173 4.19 30.38 -6.37
C GLY A 173 4.88 31.52 -7.14
N ARG A 174 6.22 31.50 -7.23
CA ARG A 174 6.99 32.49 -8.03
C ARG A 174 6.84 32.26 -9.52
N ILE A 175 6.81 31.02 -9.98
CA ILE A 175 6.55 30.66 -11.38
C ILE A 175 5.14 31.12 -11.76
N ALA A 176 4.13 30.82 -10.94
CA ALA A 176 2.74 31.21 -11.18
C ALA A 176 2.55 32.74 -11.27
N LYS A 177 3.31 33.51 -10.48
CA LYS A 177 3.32 34.98 -10.50
C LYS A 177 4.18 35.58 -11.64
N GLY A 178 4.85 34.75 -12.45
CA GLY A 178 5.77 35.19 -13.50
C GLY A 178 7.07 35.81 -13.00
N ALA A 179 7.39 35.65 -11.70
CA ALA A 179 8.64 36.15 -11.12
C ALA A 179 9.85 35.30 -11.53
N LEU A 180 9.62 34.01 -11.82
CA LEU A 180 10.59 33.07 -12.36
C LEU A 180 10.06 32.44 -13.65
N HIS A 181 10.96 32.12 -14.58
CA HIS A 181 10.60 31.55 -15.87
C HIS A 181 10.76 30.04 -15.87
N ALA A 182 9.65 29.33 -16.03
CA ALA A 182 9.61 27.88 -16.14
C ALA A 182 9.50 27.42 -17.60
N ASP A 183 10.35 26.47 -17.99
CA ASP A 183 10.29 25.74 -19.25
C ASP A 183 9.76 24.33 -18.96
N LYS A 184 8.55 24.04 -19.44
CA LYS A 184 7.86 22.78 -19.13
C LYS A 184 8.37 21.62 -19.98
N ALA A 185 8.53 20.46 -19.37
CA ALA A 185 8.80 19.19 -20.02
C ALA A 185 7.82 18.11 -19.56
N ASN A 186 7.78 17.00 -20.28
CA ASN A 186 6.96 15.84 -19.92
C ASN A 186 7.65 14.87 -18.96
N SER A 187 8.95 15.06 -18.66
CA SER A 187 9.72 14.20 -17.75
C SER A 187 11.03 14.85 -17.31
N ASP A 188 11.57 14.36 -16.19
CA ASP A 188 12.91 14.72 -15.69
C ASP A 188 13.99 14.42 -16.73
N LEU A 189 13.91 13.27 -17.42
CA LEU A 189 14.83 12.89 -18.50
C LEU A 189 14.87 13.95 -19.61
N THR A 190 13.72 14.48 -20.01
CA THR A 190 13.65 15.54 -21.02
C THR A 190 14.33 16.81 -20.52
N ASN A 191 14.16 17.18 -19.25
CA ASN A 191 14.84 18.33 -18.66
C ASN A 191 16.36 18.14 -18.58
N LEU A 192 16.85 16.97 -18.16
CA LEU A 192 18.30 16.68 -18.17
C LEU A 192 18.91 16.76 -19.57
N LYS A 193 18.18 16.32 -20.60
CA LYS A 193 18.59 16.49 -22.01
C LYS A 193 18.60 17.96 -22.44
N LYS A 194 17.62 18.75 -22.01
CA LYS A 194 17.58 20.21 -22.26
C LYS A 194 18.76 20.93 -21.61
N LEU A 195 19.19 20.51 -20.41
CA LEU A 195 20.40 21.03 -19.76
C LEU A 195 21.63 20.77 -20.62
N LEU A 196 21.86 19.52 -21.04
CA LEU A 196 22.99 19.16 -21.89
C LEU A 196 22.99 19.90 -23.24
N ALA A 197 21.80 20.20 -23.77
CA ALA A 197 21.61 20.98 -24.99
C ALA A 197 21.60 22.51 -24.77
N GLU A 198 21.93 22.98 -23.56
CA GLU A 198 22.03 24.40 -23.20
C GLU A 198 20.73 25.20 -23.34
N ARG A 199 19.57 24.51 -23.35
CA ARG A 199 18.26 25.15 -23.55
C ARG A 199 17.69 25.74 -22.28
N ILE A 200 18.11 25.21 -21.13
CA ILE A 200 17.73 25.64 -19.78
C ILE A 200 19.00 25.76 -18.92
N ASP A 201 18.91 26.54 -17.84
CA ASP A 201 20.02 26.77 -16.90
C ASP A 201 19.99 25.80 -15.71
N LEU A 202 18.78 25.51 -15.22
CA LEU A 202 18.49 24.63 -14.10
C LEU A 202 17.34 23.70 -14.48
N ALA A 203 17.30 22.50 -13.91
CA ALA A 203 16.13 21.64 -13.95
C ALA A 203 15.75 21.21 -12.53
N VAL A 204 14.50 21.44 -12.12
CA VAL A 204 14.00 20.88 -10.86
C VAL A 204 13.99 19.36 -10.98
N VAL A 205 14.61 18.67 -10.03
CA VAL A 205 14.70 17.21 -10.04
C VAL A 205 14.97 16.67 -8.64
N ASP A 206 14.48 15.48 -8.37
CA ASP A 206 14.88 14.69 -7.21
C ASP A 206 16.30 14.15 -7.36
N ARG A 207 17.09 14.18 -6.28
CA ARG A 207 18.49 13.76 -6.32
C ARG A 207 18.68 12.29 -6.72
N ALA A 208 17.88 11.38 -6.16
CA ALA A 208 18.00 9.96 -6.44
C ALA A 208 17.57 9.67 -7.89
N VAL A 209 16.54 10.37 -8.36
CA VAL A 209 16.05 10.25 -9.75
C VAL A 209 17.09 10.75 -10.74
N MET A 210 17.70 11.91 -10.49
CA MET A 210 18.79 12.41 -11.33
C MET A 210 19.93 11.39 -11.41
N LYS A 211 20.36 10.85 -10.27
CA LYS A 211 21.44 9.87 -10.20
C LYS A 211 21.10 8.61 -10.98
N ASP A 212 19.88 8.09 -10.85
CA ASP A 212 19.46 6.92 -11.59
C ASP A 212 19.41 7.19 -13.09
N LEU A 213 18.73 8.25 -13.53
CA LEU A 213 18.61 8.60 -14.95
C LEU A 213 19.97 8.78 -15.64
N ILE A 214 20.94 9.42 -14.97
CA ILE A 214 22.30 9.54 -15.49
C ILE A 214 22.94 8.17 -15.66
N ARG A 215 22.77 7.26 -14.70
CA ARG A 215 23.34 5.91 -14.76
C ARG A 215 22.66 5.02 -15.79
N SER A 216 21.34 5.06 -15.88
CA SER A 216 20.52 4.10 -16.63
C SER A 216 20.21 4.53 -18.07
N THR A 217 20.40 5.81 -18.41
CA THR A 217 20.20 6.32 -19.77
C THR A 217 21.53 6.44 -20.51
N PRO A 218 21.79 5.69 -21.60
CA PRO A 218 23.08 5.71 -22.31
C PRO A 218 23.57 7.12 -22.69
N GLN A 219 22.67 7.94 -23.23
CA GLN A 219 22.97 9.32 -23.64
C GLN A 219 23.38 10.23 -22.47
N LEU A 220 22.81 10.02 -21.28
CA LEU A 220 23.19 10.78 -20.09
C LEU A 220 24.46 10.20 -19.46
N ALA A 221 24.63 8.88 -19.48
CA ALA A 221 25.82 8.20 -18.97
C ALA A 221 27.10 8.66 -19.68
N GLU A 222 27.04 8.82 -21.01
CA GLU A 222 28.15 9.35 -21.82
C GLU A 222 28.53 10.80 -21.48
N SER A 223 27.64 11.55 -20.81
CA SER A 223 27.83 12.95 -20.43
C SER A 223 27.65 13.16 -18.92
N ALA A 224 27.88 12.11 -18.12
CA ALA A 224 27.61 12.12 -16.68
C ALA A 224 28.43 13.18 -15.94
N ASP A 225 29.65 13.46 -16.42
CA ASP A 225 30.56 14.49 -15.88
C ASP A 225 30.07 15.93 -16.14
N LYS A 226 29.20 16.12 -17.13
CA LYS A 226 28.67 17.44 -17.52
C LYS A 226 27.46 17.86 -16.70
N LEU A 227 26.84 16.96 -15.95
CA LEU A 227 25.68 17.23 -15.11
C LEU A 227 26.05 17.06 -13.64
N ARG A 228 25.50 17.92 -12.79
CA ARG A 228 25.61 17.77 -11.34
C ARG A 228 24.36 18.23 -10.63
N PHE A 229 24.11 17.66 -9.46
CA PHE A 229 23.09 18.16 -8.55
C PHE A 229 23.65 19.38 -7.82
N ASN A 230 22.92 20.50 -7.84
CA ASN A 230 23.29 21.72 -7.13
C ASN A 230 23.37 21.45 -5.61
N PRO A 231 24.40 21.94 -4.91
CA PRO A 231 24.57 21.66 -3.49
C PRO A 231 23.43 22.22 -2.62
N THR A 232 22.80 23.32 -3.05
CA THR A 232 21.64 23.90 -2.38
C THR A 232 20.38 23.15 -2.80
N ILE A 233 19.71 22.52 -1.83
CA ILE A 233 18.41 21.87 -2.06
C ILE A 233 17.27 22.89 -1.96
N LEU A 234 16.15 22.58 -2.62
CA LEU A 234 14.90 23.29 -2.43
C LEU A 234 14.24 22.87 -1.12
N GLU A 235 14.11 21.55 -0.92
CA GLU A 235 13.45 20.96 0.24
C GLU A 235 13.81 19.46 0.32
N ASP A 236 13.78 18.87 1.52
CA ASP A 236 13.71 17.40 1.66
C ASP A 236 12.23 17.00 1.68
N LYS A 237 11.73 16.50 0.54
CA LYS A 237 10.30 16.27 0.34
C LYS A 237 9.91 14.89 0.85
N THR A 238 8.81 14.82 1.60
CA THR A 238 8.18 13.53 1.92
C THR A 238 7.40 12.99 0.73
N LEU A 239 7.44 11.67 0.56
CA LEU A 239 6.73 10.91 -0.48
C LEU A 239 5.49 10.25 0.11
N HIS A 240 4.37 10.35 -0.59
CA HIS A 240 3.06 9.89 -0.12
C HIS A 240 2.30 9.11 -1.20
N ILE A 241 1.27 8.40 -0.77
CA ILE A 241 0.16 8.00 -1.63
C ILE A 241 -0.91 9.08 -1.53
N ALA A 242 -1.37 9.58 -2.67
CA ALA A 242 -2.51 10.47 -2.78
C ALA A 242 -3.76 9.63 -3.12
N PHE A 243 -4.59 9.38 -2.11
CA PHE A 243 -5.86 8.69 -2.28
C PHE A 243 -6.97 9.65 -2.69
N ARG A 244 -8.03 9.14 -3.33
CA ARG A 244 -9.24 9.92 -3.55
C ARG A 244 -9.75 10.54 -2.25
N LYS A 245 -10.27 11.76 -2.35
CA LYS A 245 -10.82 12.50 -1.19
C LYS A 245 -12.26 12.07 -0.89
N ASP A 246 -12.42 10.80 -0.55
CA ASP A 246 -13.67 10.15 -0.18
C ASP A 246 -13.49 9.28 1.08
N ALA A 247 -14.58 8.70 1.59
CA ALA A 247 -14.54 7.86 2.79
C ALA A 247 -13.64 6.62 2.61
N ASN A 248 -13.56 6.08 1.40
CA ASN A 248 -12.70 4.93 1.09
C ASN A 248 -11.23 5.32 1.08
N GLY A 249 -10.86 6.45 0.47
CA GLY A 249 -9.48 6.96 0.49
C GLY A 249 -9.00 7.28 1.90
N GLN A 250 -9.87 7.83 2.76
CA GLN A 250 -9.56 8.01 4.19
C GLN A 250 -9.35 6.68 4.92
N ALA A 251 -10.17 5.67 4.63
CA ALA A 251 -9.99 4.33 5.20
C ALA A 251 -8.67 3.68 4.73
N LEU A 252 -8.33 3.82 3.44
CA LEU A 252 -7.08 3.32 2.88
C LEU A 252 -5.86 4.04 3.46
N ALA A 253 -5.92 5.36 3.68
CA ALA A 253 -4.85 6.11 4.33
C ALA A 253 -4.61 5.61 5.77
N LYS A 254 -5.67 5.30 6.53
CA LYS A 254 -5.57 4.71 7.87
C LYS A 254 -4.98 3.30 7.83
N LEU A 255 -5.47 2.43 6.93
CA LEU A 255 -4.93 1.08 6.73
C LEU A 255 -3.44 1.12 6.34
N PHE A 256 -3.06 2.05 5.47
CA PHE A 256 -1.67 2.26 5.10
C PHE A 256 -0.83 2.66 6.31
N ALA A 257 -1.31 3.58 7.15
CA ALA A 257 -0.63 3.97 8.38
C ALA A 257 -0.45 2.79 9.36
N GLU A 258 -1.47 1.95 9.53
CA GLU A 258 -1.37 0.71 10.33
C GLU A 258 -0.34 -0.28 9.76
N GLY A 259 -0.27 -0.39 8.43
CA GLY A 259 0.72 -1.19 7.73
C GLY A 259 2.14 -0.67 7.90
N MET A 260 2.33 0.65 7.73
CA MET A 260 3.60 1.33 7.92
C MET A 260 4.15 1.14 9.34
N ALA A 261 3.29 1.11 10.36
CA ALA A 261 3.69 0.86 11.75
C ALA A 261 4.23 -0.56 12.00
N LYS A 262 4.03 -1.51 11.06
CA LYS A 262 4.44 -2.91 11.17
C LYS A 262 5.67 -3.26 10.33
N ILE A 263 6.24 -2.31 9.60
CA ILE A 263 7.37 -2.53 8.70
C ILE A 263 8.51 -1.57 9.01
N ASP A 264 9.73 -1.96 8.65
CA ASP A 264 10.86 -1.04 8.57
C ASP A 264 10.94 -0.46 7.15
N ALA A 265 10.18 0.62 6.92
CA ALA A 265 10.14 1.27 5.61
C ALA A 265 11.51 1.80 5.17
N LYS A 266 12.34 2.27 6.12
CA LYS A 266 13.68 2.78 5.84
C LYS A 266 14.59 1.68 5.33
N ALA A 267 14.59 0.52 5.99
CA ALA A 267 15.37 -0.63 5.53
C ALA A 267 14.90 -1.15 4.17
N ILE A 268 13.58 -1.14 3.92
CA ILE A 268 13.01 -1.54 2.61
C ILE A 268 13.48 -0.57 1.51
N LEU A 269 13.39 0.74 1.76
CA LEU A 269 13.87 1.76 0.82
C LEU A 269 15.36 1.60 0.55
N ALA A 270 16.20 1.58 1.59
CA ALA A 270 17.66 1.45 1.44
C ALA A 270 18.04 0.23 0.59
N ARG A 271 17.47 -0.94 0.92
CA ARG A 271 17.69 -2.17 0.16
C ARG A 271 17.25 -2.06 -1.30
N ALA A 272 16.13 -1.41 -1.57
CA ALA A 272 15.62 -1.24 -2.93
C ALA A 272 16.41 -0.19 -3.74
N LEU A 273 16.99 0.80 -3.06
CA LEU A 273 17.89 1.79 -3.63
C LEU A 273 19.33 1.28 -3.82
N GLY A 274 19.66 0.14 -3.21
CA GLY A 274 20.99 -0.47 -3.26
C GLY A 274 22.00 0.19 -2.31
N GLU A 275 21.50 0.71 -1.19
CA GLU A 275 22.27 1.33 -0.09
C GLU A 275 22.56 0.36 1.05
#